data_AF-A0A401X2X9-F1
#
_entry.id   AF-A0A401X2X9-F1
#
_cell.length_a   1.000
_cell.length_b   1.000
_cell.length_c   1.000
_cell.angle_alpha   90.00
_cell.angle_beta   90.00
_cell.angle_gamma   90.00
#
_symmetry.space_group_name_H-M   'P 1'
#
loop_
_entity.id
_entity.type
_entity.pdbx_description
1 polymer ?
#
loop_
_entity_poly.entity_id
_entity_poly.type
_entity_poly.pdbx_seq_one_letter_code
_entity_poly.pdbx_strand_id
1 'polypeptide(L)'
;MRHHIRFYLGQTLHEVSDLSPTHTVLDWLRDQKGLTGTKEGCNEGDCGACTVMVVRLENGQLTWRSVNACIQFLWMLDGAQLFTVEHLQNPDGSLHPVQQAMVDLHGSQCGFCTPGFVMSMVAYVQNGGEDDPKAINTALAGNLCRCTGYAPIIRAMQQACRIMVQQGNRFDVEKQDIILRLSALQDGSSVDIQNTHGRITLPANSDVLAAVYQENPKATLVAGATDVGLWVTKHLRDLPHVIAVRSAKDLHKLEQRDGGLWIGAAVTYTQALPALATHLPDALETIKRIGSTQVRNAATVCGNIGNASPIGDGPPLFIAAGAVLHLRQSDTRRQLSLENYFVEYGKQDRQPAEFIEGIFIPDQSAQTVMRAYKVSKRFDQDISAIMAAFAVSINADGEITEARLVFGGMAGIPCRAKMAEKALVGQKWDMAALEAARKAIQDDFTPLTDMRGSAWYRSTVSANLLTRFFEETAPQGSAQPICLEGWREISHA
;
A
#
# COMPACT_ATOMS: atom_id res chain seq x y z
N MET A 1 29.13 1.74 11.65
CA MET A 1 27.87 2.45 11.96
C MET A 1 28.03 3.89 11.48
N ARG A 2 27.07 4.42 10.71
CA ARG A 2 27.07 5.81 10.22
C ARG A 2 26.22 6.70 11.13
N HIS A 3 26.52 8.00 11.15
CA HIS A 3 25.77 9.02 11.91
C HIS A 3 25.13 10.09 11.01
N HIS A 4 24.92 9.74 9.74
CA HIS A 4 24.25 10.57 8.75
C HIS A 4 23.59 9.67 7.69
N ILE A 5 22.52 10.16 7.08
CA ILE A 5 21.96 9.55 5.87
C ILE A 5 22.67 10.07 4.63
N ARG A 6 22.69 9.28 3.55
CA ARG A 6 23.22 9.68 2.24
C ARG A 6 22.22 9.38 1.15
N PHE A 7 21.95 10.36 0.30
CA PHE A 7 21.07 10.21 -0.84
C PHE A 7 21.36 11.27 -1.90
N TYR A 8 20.90 11.06 -3.13
CA TYR A 8 21.00 12.05 -4.19
C TYR A 8 19.69 12.85 -4.32
N LEU A 9 19.78 14.17 -4.50
CA LEU A 9 18.69 15.02 -4.99
C LEU A 9 19.06 15.48 -6.40
N GLY A 10 18.31 15.02 -7.40
CA GLY A 10 18.77 15.12 -8.78
C GLY A 10 20.14 14.44 -8.90
N GLN A 11 21.17 15.17 -9.31
CA GLN A 11 22.55 14.65 -9.41
C GLN A 11 23.43 14.98 -8.19
N THR A 12 22.92 15.74 -7.22
CA THR A 12 23.70 16.24 -6.08
C THR A 12 23.64 15.25 -4.92
N LEU A 13 24.80 14.79 -4.44
CA LEU A 13 24.90 13.98 -3.22
C LEU A 13 24.66 14.86 -1.98
N HIS A 14 23.82 14.38 -1.08
CA HIS A 14 23.58 14.98 0.23
C HIS A 14 23.95 14.00 1.33
N GLU A 15 24.69 14.50 2.33
CA GLU A 15 24.90 13.85 3.61
C GLU A 15 24.21 14.68 4.69
N VAL A 16 23.30 14.08 5.46
CA VAL A 16 22.47 14.81 6.43
C VAL A 16 22.52 14.12 7.79
N SER A 17 23.01 14.83 8.80
CA SER A 17 23.09 14.39 10.21
C SER A 17 22.20 15.20 11.16
N ASP A 18 21.92 16.46 10.81
CA ASP A 18 21.02 17.32 11.58
C ASP A 18 19.60 17.28 10.99
N LEU A 19 18.83 16.30 11.45
CA LEU A 19 17.43 16.12 11.05
C LEU A 19 16.58 15.57 12.20
N SER A 20 15.33 16.01 12.25
CA SER A 20 14.31 15.45 13.13
C SER A 20 13.78 14.11 12.60
N PRO A 21 13.44 13.14 13.47
CA PRO A 21 12.73 11.91 13.07
C PRO A 21 11.42 12.17 12.31
N THR A 22 10.81 13.34 12.51
CA THR A 22 9.53 13.75 11.91
C THR A 22 9.67 14.70 10.72
N HIS A 23 10.89 15.05 10.31
CA HIS A 23 11.12 15.98 9.21
C HIS A 23 10.71 15.35 7.87
N THR A 24 9.66 15.89 7.24
CA THR A 24 9.13 15.35 5.98
C THR A 24 10.02 15.72 4.80
N VAL A 25 9.97 14.92 3.74
CA VAL A 25 10.66 15.23 2.47
C VAL A 25 10.07 16.52 1.88
N LEU A 26 8.77 16.76 2.03
CA LEU A 26 8.11 17.94 1.50
C LEU A 26 8.65 19.24 2.14
N ASP A 27 8.72 19.28 3.47
CA ASP A 27 9.22 20.46 4.19
C ASP A 27 10.69 20.71 3.86
N TRP A 28 11.51 19.65 3.81
CA TRP A 28 12.91 19.76 3.44
C TRP A 28 13.10 20.33 2.03
N LEU A 29 12.33 19.84 1.04
CA LEU A 29 12.40 20.32 -0.34
C LEU A 29 12.01 21.79 -0.44
N ARG A 30 10.91 22.19 0.23
CA ARG A 30 10.34 23.53 0.08
C ARG A 30 11.08 24.56 0.91
N ASP A 31 11.31 24.27 2.19
CA ASP A 31 11.78 25.26 3.16
C ASP A 31 13.31 25.32 3.21
N GLN A 32 14.00 24.18 3.02
CA GLN A 32 15.47 24.15 3.06
C GLN A 32 16.11 24.18 1.67
N LYS A 33 15.49 23.59 0.65
CA LYS A 33 16.03 23.57 -0.71
C LYS A 33 15.42 24.60 -1.66
N GLY A 34 14.32 25.25 -1.28
CA GLY A 34 13.63 26.21 -2.16
C GLY A 34 13.02 25.58 -3.41
N LEU A 35 12.92 24.25 -3.47
CA LEU A 35 12.32 23.50 -4.58
C LEU A 35 10.80 23.44 -4.38
N THR A 36 10.15 24.53 -4.79
CA THR A 36 8.73 24.76 -4.49
C THR A 36 7.77 24.16 -5.50
N GLY A 37 8.25 23.46 -6.54
CA GLY A 37 7.44 22.78 -7.55
C GLY A 37 6.59 21.67 -6.96
N THR A 38 7.14 20.89 -6.02
CA THR A 38 6.37 19.94 -5.20
C THR A 38 5.45 20.70 -4.24
N LYS A 39 4.15 20.36 -4.23
CA LYS A 39 3.12 21.13 -3.51
C LYS A 39 2.55 20.42 -2.29
N GLU A 40 2.23 21.17 -1.26
CA GLU A 40 1.35 20.70 -0.18
C GLU A 40 -0.11 20.95 -0.56
N GLY A 41 -0.92 19.89 -0.62
CA GLY A 41 -2.37 20.00 -0.89
C GLY A 41 -3.23 19.54 0.28
N CYS A 42 -3.04 18.30 0.73
CA CYS A 42 -3.82 17.69 1.82
C CYS A 42 -2.97 17.34 3.05
N ASN A 43 -1.65 17.13 2.89
CA ASN A 43 -0.73 16.69 3.94
C ASN A 43 -1.08 15.34 4.62
N GLU A 44 -1.68 14.41 3.87
CA GLU A 44 -2.06 13.05 4.35
C GLU A 44 -1.89 11.94 3.31
N GLY A 45 -1.22 12.24 2.19
CA GLY A 45 -1.00 11.28 1.10
C GLY A 45 -2.17 11.08 0.14
N ASP A 46 -3.31 11.76 0.33
CA ASP A 46 -4.53 11.53 -0.46
C ASP A 46 -4.55 12.24 -1.83
N CYS A 47 -4.12 13.51 -1.89
CA CYS A 47 -4.29 14.32 -3.11
C CYS A 47 -3.21 14.11 -4.20
N GLY A 48 -2.06 13.54 -3.86
CA GLY A 48 -0.93 13.36 -4.78
C GLY A 48 -0.21 14.63 -5.25
N ALA A 49 -0.59 15.84 -4.85
CA ALA A 49 0.07 17.08 -5.28
C ALA A 49 1.57 17.16 -4.87
N CYS A 50 1.94 16.43 -3.81
CA CYS A 50 3.30 16.31 -3.29
C CYS A 50 4.07 15.12 -3.89
N THR A 51 3.59 14.53 -5.00
CA THR A 51 4.24 13.33 -5.56
C THR A 51 5.64 13.67 -6.05
N VAL A 52 6.61 12.86 -5.61
CA VAL A 52 8.01 12.86 -6.06
C VAL A 52 8.38 11.45 -6.51
N MET A 53 9.50 11.31 -7.23
CA MET A 53 9.99 10.01 -7.68
C MET A 53 11.24 9.62 -6.90
N VAL A 54 11.18 8.50 -6.19
CA VAL A 54 12.30 7.92 -5.46
C VAL A 54 12.80 6.71 -6.23
N VAL A 55 14.08 6.74 -6.57
CA VAL A 55 14.78 5.69 -7.31
C VAL A 55 15.70 4.94 -6.37
N ARG A 56 15.58 3.61 -6.36
CA ARG A 56 16.39 2.72 -5.53
C ARG A 56 16.95 1.57 -6.37
N LEU A 57 18.13 1.10 -6.00
CA LEU A 57 18.71 -0.12 -6.55
C LEU A 57 18.30 -1.31 -5.68
N GLU A 58 17.44 -2.17 -6.21
CA GLU A 58 16.94 -3.37 -5.56
C GLU A 58 17.32 -4.59 -6.42
N ASN A 59 18.04 -5.56 -5.85
CA ASN A 59 18.52 -6.76 -6.57
C ASN A 59 19.26 -6.44 -7.88
N GLY A 60 20.06 -5.37 -7.90
CA GLY A 60 20.80 -4.91 -9.07
C GLY A 60 19.96 -4.18 -10.13
N GLN A 61 18.67 -3.96 -9.89
CA GLN A 61 17.76 -3.27 -10.80
C GLN A 61 17.26 -1.95 -10.21
N LEU A 62 17.09 -0.94 -11.06
CA LEU A 62 16.48 0.31 -10.64
C LEU A 62 14.97 0.14 -10.50
N THR A 63 14.44 0.63 -9.39
CA THR A 63 13.01 0.74 -9.13
C THR A 63 12.63 2.21 -9.10
N TRP A 64 11.61 2.58 -9.86
CA TRP A 64 11.16 3.98 -10.01
C TRP A 64 9.83 4.14 -9.30
N ARG A 65 9.83 4.68 -8.09
CA ARG A 65 8.60 4.73 -7.26
C ARG A 65 8.13 6.16 -7.07
N SER A 66 6.92 6.44 -7.53
CA SER A 66 6.20 7.63 -7.09
C SER A 66 5.79 7.48 -5.63
N VAL A 67 5.96 8.52 -4.83
CA VAL A 67 5.69 8.53 -3.38
C VAL A 67 5.19 9.91 -2.93
N ASN A 68 4.45 9.97 -1.84
CA ASN A 68 3.93 11.23 -1.29
C ASN A 68 4.98 11.88 -0.37
N ALA A 69 5.61 12.98 -0.81
CA ALA A 69 6.64 13.66 -0.01
C ALA A 69 6.13 14.18 1.34
N CYS A 70 4.83 14.48 1.46
CA CYS A 70 4.23 15.04 2.69
C CYS A 70 4.22 14.08 3.88
N ILE A 71 4.18 12.76 3.63
CA ILE A 71 4.11 11.73 4.69
C ILE A 71 5.32 10.80 4.68
N GLN A 72 6.31 11.09 3.82
CA GLN A 72 7.58 10.41 3.80
C GLN A 72 8.61 11.24 4.57
N PHE A 73 9.32 10.61 5.50
CA PHE A 73 10.36 11.30 6.28
C PHE A 73 11.70 11.31 5.55
N LEU A 74 12.50 12.34 5.81
CA LEU A 74 13.78 12.57 5.11
C LEU A 74 14.76 11.40 5.27
N TRP A 75 14.83 10.80 6.47
CA TRP A 75 15.68 9.64 6.74
C TRP A 75 15.32 8.41 5.89
N MET A 76 14.09 8.33 5.38
CA MET A 76 13.66 7.26 4.47
C MET A 76 14.31 7.37 3.09
N LEU A 77 15.12 8.39 2.81
CA LEU A 77 15.86 8.54 1.56
C LEU A 77 17.26 7.89 1.58
N ASP A 78 17.76 7.40 2.72
CA ASP A 78 19.09 6.78 2.76
C ASP A 78 19.24 5.70 1.67
N GLY A 79 20.31 5.80 0.89
CA GLY A 79 20.62 4.91 -0.23
C GLY A 79 19.73 5.10 -1.47
N ALA A 80 19.04 6.23 -1.63
CA ALA A 80 18.17 6.52 -2.77
C ALA A 80 18.64 7.73 -3.60
N GLN A 81 17.99 7.90 -4.76
CA GLN A 81 18.03 9.12 -5.55
C GLN A 81 16.61 9.68 -5.69
N LEU A 82 16.43 10.93 -5.31
CA LEU A 82 15.17 11.66 -5.31
C LEU A 82 15.11 12.62 -6.50
N PHE A 83 14.02 12.54 -7.26
CA PHE A 83 13.69 13.48 -8.33
C PHE A 83 12.37 14.20 -8.02
N THR A 84 12.34 15.48 -8.36
CA THR A 84 11.17 16.36 -8.29
C THR A 84 10.86 16.92 -9.68
N VAL A 85 9.77 17.67 -9.83
CA VAL A 85 9.35 18.22 -11.13
C VAL A 85 10.41 19.11 -11.77
N GLU A 86 11.18 19.84 -10.96
CA GLU A 86 12.28 20.71 -11.39
C GLU A 86 13.43 19.93 -12.04
N HIS A 87 13.59 18.66 -11.67
CA HIS A 87 14.67 17.82 -12.17
C HIS A 87 14.36 17.17 -13.53
N LEU A 88 13.15 17.35 -14.07
CA LEU A 88 12.72 16.66 -15.29
C LEU A 88 13.18 17.34 -16.58
N GLN A 89 13.43 18.65 -16.55
CA GLN A 89 13.90 19.38 -17.74
C GLN A 89 15.18 18.73 -18.28
N ASN A 90 15.29 18.66 -19.60
CA ASN A 90 16.49 18.15 -20.25
C ASN A 90 17.65 19.16 -20.13
N PRO A 91 18.91 18.72 -20.26
CA PRO A 91 20.07 19.63 -20.18
C PRO A 91 20.07 20.77 -21.21
N ASP A 92 19.40 20.59 -22.35
CA ASP A 92 19.23 21.60 -23.40
C ASP A 92 18.10 22.61 -23.11
N GLY A 93 17.43 22.48 -21.96
CA GLY A 93 16.30 23.32 -21.54
C GLY A 93 14.95 22.86 -22.07
N SER A 94 14.87 21.83 -22.90
CA SER A 94 13.58 21.29 -23.37
C SER A 94 12.81 20.59 -22.25
N LEU A 95 11.47 20.63 -22.34
CA LEU A 95 10.61 19.94 -21.39
C LEU A 95 10.71 18.42 -21.54
N HIS A 96 10.55 17.70 -20.43
CA HIS A 96 10.36 16.26 -20.50
C HIS A 96 9.10 15.93 -21.32
N PRO A 97 9.06 14.84 -22.12
CA PRO A 97 7.88 14.55 -22.95
C PRO A 97 6.55 14.45 -22.20
N VAL A 98 6.57 13.99 -20.95
CA VAL A 98 5.39 14.05 -20.05
C VAL A 98 4.95 15.50 -19.78
N GLN A 99 5.88 16.40 -19.49
CA GLN A 99 5.57 17.81 -19.27
C GLN A 99 5.03 18.46 -20.55
N GLN A 100 5.65 18.16 -21.70
CA GLN A 100 5.21 18.65 -23.00
C GLN A 100 3.80 18.16 -23.35
N ALA A 101 3.50 16.87 -23.16
CA ALA A 101 2.17 16.31 -23.40
C ALA A 101 1.09 16.96 -22.53
N MET A 102 1.40 17.31 -21.28
CA MET A 102 0.48 18.05 -20.40
C MET A 102 0.17 19.46 -20.92
N VAL A 103 1.13 20.12 -21.59
CA VAL A 103 0.93 21.41 -22.25
C VAL A 103 0.08 21.24 -23.51
N ASP A 104 0.51 20.35 -24.41
CA ASP A 104 -0.09 20.15 -25.73
C ASP A 104 -1.56 19.73 -25.66
N LEU A 105 -1.91 18.89 -24.67
CA LEU A 105 -3.24 18.31 -24.54
C LEU A 105 -4.09 18.99 -23.47
N HIS A 106 -3.70 20.20 -23.03
CA HIS A 106 -4.42 21.01 -22.05
C HIS A 106 -4.68 20.27 -20.73
N GLY A 107 -3.72 19.44 -20.31
CA GLY A 107 -3.74 18.68 -19.05
C GLY A 107 -3.59 19.53 -17.80
N SER A 108 -3.40 20.85 -17.94
CA SER A 108 -3.20 21.79 -16.83
C SER A 108 -4.10 23.02 -16.98
N GLN A 109 -4.78 23.39 -15.90
CA GLN A 109 -5.53 24.66 -15.79
C GLN A 109 -4.93 25.54 -14.68
N CYS A 110 -5.35 25.35 -13.42
CA CYS A 110 -4.79 26.12 -12.29
C CYS A 110 -3.31 25.80 -12.01
N GLY A 111 -2.79 24.68 -12.53
CA GLY A 111 -1.39 24.29 -12.40
C GLY A 111 -1.00 23.64 -11.07
N PHE A 112 -1.83 23.70 -10.02
CA PHE A 112 -1.41 23.28 -8.68
C PHE A 112 -1.16 21.78 -8.55
N CYS A 113 -2.03 20.95 -9.13
CA CYS A 113 -1.87 19.49 -9.12
C CYS A 113 -0.89 18.98 -10.18
N THR A 114 -0.55 19.81 -11.17
CA THR A 114 0.22 19.42 -12.37
C THR A 114 1.56 18.78 -12.02
N PRO A 115 2.39 19.33 -11.10
CA PRO A 115 3.64 18.67 -10.69
C PRO A 115 3.44 17.24 -10.19
N GLY A 116 2.42 17.02 -9.36
CA GLY A 116 2.11 15.69 -8.80
C GLY A 116 1.72 14.69 -9.89
N PHE A 117 0.86 15.09 -10.84
CA PHE A 117 0.51 14.26 -11.99
C PHE A 117 1.73 13.93 -12.84
N VAL A 118 2.53 14.94 -13.19
CA VAL A 118 3.75 14.77 -13.99
C VAL A 118 4.69 13.75 -13.34
N MET A 119 4.93 13.83 -12.03
CA MET A 119 5.81 12.87 -11.35
C MET A 119 5.24 11.44 -11.33
N SER A 120 3.92 11.27 -11.15
CA SER A 120 3.27 9.96 -11.26
C SER A 120 3.38 9.38 -12.68
N MET A 121 3.16 10.20 -13.70
CA MET A 121 3.26 9.83 -15.11
C MET A 121 4.68 9.41 -15.49
N VAL A 122 5.69 10.19 -15.08
CA VAL A 122 7.10 9.84 -15.31
C VAL A 122 7.42 8.50 -14.65
N ALA A 123 7.06 8.29 -13.39
CA ALA A 123 7.30 7.01 -12.73
C ALA A 123 6.61 5.85 -13.46
N TYR A 124 5.37 6.01 -13.93
CA TYR A 124 4.66 4.97 -14.67
C TYR A 124 5.36 4.61 -15.99
N VAL A 125 5.73 5.60 -16.82
CA VAL A 125 6.41 5.30 -18.09
C VAL A 125 7.79 4.66 -17.87
N GLN A 126 8.51 5.03 -16.81
CA GLN A 126 9.81 4.42 -16.50
C GLN A 126 9.73 2.95 -16.08
N ASN A 127 8.57 2.52 -15.58
CA ASN A 127 8.33 1.12 -15.26
C ASN A 127 7.71 0.36 -16.46
N GLY A 128 7.85 0.88 -17.69
CA GLY A 128 7.33 0.23 -18.90
C GLY A 128 5.81 0.32 -19.02
N GLY A 129 5.20 1.35 -18.44
CA GLY A 129 3.76 1.51 -18.45
C GLY A 129 3.16 1.62 -19.86
N GLU A 130 2.01 0.99 -20.06
CA GLU A 130 1.35 0.85 -21.35
C GLU A 130 0.37 2.01 -21.63
N ASP A 131 0.06 2.23 -22.91
CA ASP A 131 -1.05 3.08 -23.37
C ASP A 131 -2.39 2.35 -23.22
N ASP A 132 -2.72 1.95 -21.99
CA ASP A 132 -3.99 1.36 -21.61
C ASP A 132 -4.74 2.30 -20.64
N PRO A 133 -5.95 2.78 -20.98
CA PRO A 133 -6.71 3.67 -20.12
C PRO A 133 -6.96 3.13 -18.71
N LYS A 134 -7.18 1.81 -18.54
CA LYS A 134 -7.46 1.22 -17.23
C LYS A 134 -6.22 1.22 -16.34
N ALA A 135 -5.07 0.85 -16.89
CA ALA A 135 -3.78 0.92 -16.21
C ALA A 135 -3.37 2.36 -15.88
N ILE A 136 -3.56 3.29 -16.82
CA ILE A 136 -3.31 4.73 -16.60
C ILE A 136 -4.20 5.28 -15.48
N ASN A 137 -5.50 4.98 -15.48
CA ASN A 137 -6.41 5.39 -14.42
C ASN A 137 -5.96 4.85 -13.05
N THR A 138 -5.53 3.58 -13.00
CA THR A 138 -5.01 2.97 -11.77
C THR A 138 -3.74 3.68 -11.29
N ALA A 139 -2.83 4.02 -12.20
CA ALA A 139 -1.58 4.70 -11.89
C ALA A 139 -1.80 6.12 -11.36
N LEU A 140 -2.80 6.83 -11.90
CA LEU A 140 -3.12 8.23 -11.57
C LEU A 140 -4.22 8.36 -10.50
N ALA A 141 -4.78 7.26 -10.00
CA ALA A 141 -5.88 7.28 -9.03
C ALA A 141 -5.54 8.10 -7.76
N GLY A 142 -4.26 8.14 -7.38
CA GLY A 142 -3.71 8.89 -6.25
C GLY A 142 -3.46 10.37 -6.50
N ASN A 143 -3.87 10.93 -7.64
CA ASN A 143 -3.68 12.33 -7.98
C ASN A 143 -5.05 12.99 -8.18
N LEU A 144 -5.34 14.03 -7.41
CA LEU A 144 -6.62 14.75 -7.48
C LEU A 144 -6.49 16.02 -8.31
N CYS A 145 -7.42 16.20 -9.24
CA CYS A 145 -7.59 17.46 -9.97
C CYS A 145 -9.03 17.97 -9.80
N ARG A 146 -9.17 19.26 -9.49
CA ARG A 146 -10.48 19.91 -9.36
C ARG A 146 -10.93 20.68 -10.60
N CYS A 147 -10.03 20.87 -11.57
CA CYS A 147 -10.25 21.78 -12.69
C CYS A 147 -10.46 21.08 -14.03
N THR A 148 -9.67 20.06 -14.35
CA THR A 148 -9.57 19.53 -15.72
C THR A 148 -10.62 18.49 -16.10
N GLY A 149 -11.30 17.89 -15.11
CA GLY A 149 -12.15 16.73 -15.35
C GLY A 149 -11.39 15.47 -15.78
N TYR A 150 -10.06 15.41 -15.57
CA TYR A 150 -9.16 14.28 -15.84
C TYR A 150 -8.97 13.87 -17.31
N ALA A 151 -9.98 13.95 -18.17
CA ALA A 151 -9.90 13.52 -19.58
C ALA A 151 -8.65 14.05 -20.34
N PRO A 152 -8.27 15.35 -20.30
CA PRO A 152 -7.06 15.82 -20.96
C PRO A 152 -5.76 15.27 -20.34
N ILE A 153 -5.76 14.99 -19.04
CA ILE A 153 -4.62 14.40 -18.32
C ILE A 153 -4.39 12.95 -18.77
N ILE A 154 -5.48 12.19 -18.93
CA ILE A 154 -5.40 10.81 -19.44
C ILE A 154 -4.84 10.81 -20.87
N ARG A 155 -5.36 11.66 -21.76
CA ARG A 155 -4.80 11.80 -23.13
C ARG A 155 -3.32 12.19 -23.12
N ALA A 156 -2.91 13.11 -22.24
CA ALA A 156 -1.51 13.50 -22.07
C ALA A 156 -0.64 12.29 -21.68
N MET A 157 -1.13 11.43 -20.79
CA MET A 157 -0.42 10.22 -20.41
C MET A 157 -0.28 9.23 -21.55
N GLN A 158 -1.35 9.02 -22.33
CA GLN A 158 -1.32 8.15 -23.51
C GLN A 158 -0.30 8.63 -24.55
N GLN A 159 -0.28 9.94 -24.83
CA GLN A 159 0.72 10.55 -25.71
C GLN A 159 2.14 10.35 -25.16
N ALA A 160 2.34 10.55 -23.85
CA ALA A 160 3.64 10.32 -23.23
C ALA A 160 4.09 8.87 -23.39
N CYS A 161 3.25 7.86 -23.11
CA CYS A 161 3.58 6.45 -23.32
C CYS A 161 4.06 6.18 -24.76
N ARG A 162 3.34 6.70 -25.77
CA ARG A 162 3.70 6.53 -27.18
C ARG A 162 5.06 7.16 -27.52
N ILE A 163 5.32 8.37 -27.03
CA ILE A 163 6.60 9.06 -27.27
C ILE A 163 7.75 8.29 -26.61
N MET A 164 7.57 7.81 -25.38
CA MET A 164 8.60 7.06 -24.65
C MET A 164 9.00 5.77 -25.37
N VAL A 165 8.03 5.04 -25.93
CA VAL A 165 8.32 3.83 -26.73
C VAL A 165 9.11 4.15 -27.99
N GLN A 166 8.85 5.30 -28.63
CA GLN A 166 9.47 5.66 -29.90
C GLN A 166 10.85 6.31 -29.76
N GLN A 167 11.04 7.13 -28.72
CA GLN A 167 12.18 8.05 -28.60
C GLN A 167 13.02 7.82 -27.34
N GLY A 168 12.53 7.02 -26.37
CA GLY A 168 13.15 6.88 -25.06
C GLY A 168 13.10 8.18 -24.24
N ASN A 169 13.85 8.21 -23.14
CA ASN A 169 14.02 9.43 -22.33
C ASN A 169 15.43 9.53 -21.72
N ARG A 170 15.72 10.68 -21.11
CA ARG A 170 17.04 10.94 -20.49
C ARG A 170 17.44 9.93 -19.41
N PHE A 171 16.48 9.38 -18.67
CA PHE A 171 16.78 8.41 -17.61
C PHE A 171 17.22 7.06 -18.16
N ASP A 172 16.83 6.71 -19.39
CA ASP A 172 17.36 5.51 -20.08
C ASP A 172 18.86 5.64 -20.34
N VAL A 173 19.30 6.83 -20.73
CA VAL A 173 20.72 7.15 -20.97
C VAL A 173 21.49 7.21 -19.65
N GLU A 174 20.91 7.82 -18.62
CA GLU A 174 21.53 7.98 -17.30
C GLU A 174 21.51 6.69 -16.45
N LYS A 175 20.84 5.62 -16.91
CA LYS A 175 20.55 4.41 -16.13
C LYS A 175 21.80 3.78 -15.51
N GLN A 176 22.86 3.63 -16.30
CA GLN A 176 24.11 3.00 -15.82
C GLN A 176 24.79 3.86 -14.76
N ASP A 177 24.80 5.19 -14.92
CA ASP A 177 25.37 6.12 -13.95
C ASP A 177 24.57 6.14 -12.64
N ILE A 178 23.24 6.06 -12.73
CA ILE A 178 22.37 5.92 -11.55
C ILE A 178 22.69 4.61 -10.82
N ILE A 179 22.87 3.49 -11.54
CA ILE A 179 23.26 2.21 -10.93
C ILE A 179 24.60 2.34 -10.20
N LEU A 180 25.61 2.95 -10.83
CA LEU A 180 26.93 3.15 -10.21
C LEU A 180 26.85 4.00 -8.94
N ARG A 181 26.14 5.15 -9.00
CA ARG A 181 25.94 6.04 -7.84
C ARG A 181 25.20 5.33 -6.70
N LEU A 182 24.09 4.66 -7.00
CA LEU A 182 23.30 3.98 -5.96
C LEU A 182 24.02 2.77 -5.39
N SER A 183 24.81 2.03 -6.19
CA SER A 183 25.66 0.95 -5.71
C SER A 183 26.69 1.46 -4.69
N ALA A 184 27.29 2.63 -4.95
CA ALA A 184 28.26 3.24 -4.05
C ALA A 184 27.66 3.66 -2.69
N LEU A 185 26.33 3.85 -2.60
CA LEU A 185 25.65 4.14 -1.33
C LEU A 185 25.38 2.89 -0.49
N GLN A 186 25.46 1.67 -1.06
CA GLN A 186 25.10 0.41 -0.39
C GLN A 186 26.25 -0.18 0.43
N ASP A 187 26.67 0.51 1.49
CA ASP A 187 27.76 0.08 2.37
C ASP A 187 27.39 -0.99 3.41
N GLY A 188 26.11 -1.38 3.48
CA GLY A 188 25.60 -2.40 4.42
C GLY A 188 25.66 -1.99 5.89
N SER A 189 25.97 -0.73 6.19
CA SER A 189 26.11 -0.23 7.56
C SER A 189 24.77 0.17 8.15
N SER A 190 24.59 -0.08 9.45
CA SER A 190 23.53 0.57 10.23
C SER A 190 23.81 2.07 10.33
N VAL A 191 22.75 2.88 10.34
CA VAL A 191 22.80 4.32 10.63
C VAL A 191 22.16 4.57 11.99
N ASP A 192 22.80 5.34 12.85
CA ASP A 192 22.22 5.79 14.12
C ASP A 192 22.51 7.28 14.29
N ILE A 193 21.47 8.10 14.21
CA ILE A 193 21.55 9.55 14.31
C ILE A 193 20.90 9.95 15.61
N GLN A 194 21.66 10.63 16.47
CA GLN A 194 21.14 11.17 17.73
C GLN A 194 21.54 12.65 17.80
N ASN A 195 20.54 13.52 17.89
CA ASN A 195 20.72 14.97 17.98
C ASN A 195 19.66 15.57 18.93
N THR A 196 19.59 16.90 18.98
CA THR A 196 18.63 17.63 19.83
C THR A 196 17.16 17.40 19.47
N HIS A 197 16.87 16.88 18.27
CA HIS A 197 15.51 16.63 17.77
C HIS A 197 15.02 15.20 18.05
N GLY A 198 15.91 14.28 18.40
CA GLY A 198 15.57 12.89 18.69
C GLY A 198 16.61 11.90 18.18
N ARG A 199 16.18 10.64 18.05
CA ARG A 199 17.01 9.53 17.57
C ARG A 199 16.37 8.82 16.38
N ILE A 200 17.19 8.46 15.40
CA ILE A 200 16.78 7.72 14.21
C ILE A 200 17.76 6.55 14.03
N THR A 201 17.25 5.32 14.04
CA THR A 201 18.06 4.13 13.83
C THR A 201 17.61 3.39 12.57
N LEU A 202 18.52 3.22 11.62
CA LEU A 202 18.35 2.40 10.42
C LEU A 202 19.18 1.13 10.61
N PRO A 203 18.61 0.04 11.17
CA PRO A 203 19.32 -1.21 11.33
C PRO A 203 19.69 -1.83 9.98
N ALA A 204 20.89 -2.40 9.86
CA ALA A 204 21.34 -3.11 8.64
C ALA A 204 20.60 -4.44 8.39
N ASN A 205 20.15 -5.10 9.46
CA ASN A 205 19.46 -6.38 9.44
C ASN A 205 18.49 -6.52 10.64
N SER A 206 17.69 -7.57 10.65
CA SER A 206 16.69 -7.81 11.69
C SER A 206 17.29 -8.13 13.07
N ASP A 207 18.52 -8.64 13.15
CA ASP A 207 19.21 -8.87 14.43
C ASP A 207 19.55 -7.55 15.12
N VAL A 208 20.10 -6.58 14.37
CA VAL A 208 20.36 -5.22 14.87
C VAL A 208 19.04 -4.53 15.24
N LEU A 209 17.98 -4.70 14.45
CA LEU A 209 16.65 -4.18 14.78
C LEU A 209 16.17 -4.73 16.13
N ALA A 210 16.25 -6.05 16.31
CA ALA A 210 15.80 -6.72 17.53
C ALA A 210 16.58 -6.24 18.76
N ALA A 211 17.91 -6.12 18.66
CA ALA A 211 18.76 -5.63 19.74
C ALA A 211 18.42 -4.18 20.12
N VAL A 212 18.34 -3.27 19.15
CA VAL A 212 18.02 -1.86 19.42
C VAL A 212 16.61 -1.73 19.99
N TYR A 213 15.64 -2.50 19.49
CA TYR A 213 14.27 -2.42 19.99
C TYR A 213 14.13 -2.99 21.41
N GLN A 214 14.92 -4.03 21.75
CA GLN A 214 15.01 -4.56 23.12
C GLN A 214 15.51 -3.52 24.12
N GLU A 215 16.52 -2.73 23.74
CA GLU A 215 17.04 -1.63 24.57
C GLU A 215 16.07 -0.43 24.61
N ASN A 216 15.26 -0.25 23.58
CA ASN A 216 14.39 0.90 23.38
C ASN A 216 12.93 0.48 23.08
N PRO A 217 12.23 -0.22 24.00
CA PRO A 217 10.90 -0.79 23.74
C PRO A 217 9.82 0.26 23.44
N LYS A 218 10.08 1.53 23.76
CA LYS A 218 9.20 2.67 23.48
C LYS A 218 9.46 3.32 22.11
N ALA A 219 10.50 2.90 21.39
CA ALA A 219 10.78 3.43 20.06
C ALA A 219 9.64 3.12 19.09
N THR A 220 9.36 4.07 18.21
CA THR A 220 8.35 3.92 17.17
C THR A 220 8.96 3.15 16.00
N LEU A 221 8.45 1.96 15.72
CA LEU A 221 8.80 1.23 14.50
C LEU A 221 8.12 1.90 13.30
N VAL A 222 8.89 2.25 12.29
CA VAL A 222 8.36 2.87 11.06
C VAL A 222 8.83 2.09 9.84
N ALA A 223 7.88 1.57 9.06
CA ALA A 223 8.15 0.93 7.78
C ALA A 223 7.91 1.91 6.62
N GLY A 224 6.67 1.98 6.13
CA GLY A 224 6.28 2.84 5.00
C GLY A 224 5.88 4.26 5.37
N ALA A 225 5.75 4.58 6.66
CA ALA A 225 5.24 5.85 7.19
C ALA A 225 3.84 6.29 6.71
N THR A 226 3.13 5.48 5.93
CA THR A 226 1.80 5.87 5.38
C THR A 226 0.66 5.95 6.39
N ASP A 227 0.93 5.58 7.65
CA ASP A 227 0.04 5.79 8.79
C ASP A 227 0.72 6.69 9.83
N VAL A 228 1.94 6.34 10.27
CA VAL A 228 2.74 7.13 11.21
C VAL A 228 2.98 8.57 10.73
N GLY A 229 3.09 8.79 9.41
CA GLY A 229 3.17 10.13 8.82
C GLY A 229 1.99 11.01 9.21
N LEU A 230 0.77 10.45 9.29
CA LEU A 230 -0.43 11.18 9.70
C LEU A 230 -0.40 11.50 11.20
N TRP A 231 0.27 10.69 12.02
CA TRP A 231 0.49 11.03 13.43
C TRP A 231 1.27 12.34 13.56
N VAL A 232 2.21 12.58 12.66
CA VAL A 232 2.98 13.83 12.60
C VAL A 232 2.15 14.92 11.93
N THR A 233 1.70 14.72 10.69
CA THR A 233 1.13 15.80 9.88
C THR A 233 -0.27 16.22 10.28
N LYS A 234 -1.06 15.30 10.88
CA LYS A 234 -2.45 15.56 11.30
C LYS A 234 -2.64 15.59 12.80
N HIS A 235 -1.82 14.85 13.54
CA HIS A 235 -1.93 14.80 15.00
C HIS A 235 -0.79 15.53 15.72
N LEU A 236 0.17 16.11 14.97
CA LEU A 236 1.28 16.90 15.49
C LEU A 236 2.06 16.15 16.59
N ARG A 237 2.17 14.82 16.45
CA ARG A 237 2.90 13.98 17.41
C ARG A 237 4.39 14.03 17.13
N ASP A 238 5.15 14.15 18.20
CA ASP A 238 6.59 13.95 18.17
C ASP A 238 6.94 12.46 18.21
N LEU A 239 8.02 12.10 17.50
CA LEU A 239 8.57 10.74 17.48
C LEU A 239 10.00 10.80 18.03
N PRO A 240 10.20 10.64 19.35
CA PRO A 240 11.52 10.88 19.96
C PRO A 240 12.58 9.88 19.53
N HIS A 241 12.19 8.63 19.24
CA HIS A 241 13.06 7.61 18.67
C HIS A 241 12.32 6.80 17.62
N VAL A 242 12.82 6.78 16.40
CA VAL A 242 12.32 5.96 15.29
C VAL A 242 13.31 4.85 14.96
N ILE A 243 12.80 3.63 14.75
CA ILE A 243 13.55 2.51 14.19
C ILE A 243 12.96 2.16 12.82
N ALA A 244 13.78 2.27 11.77
CA ALA A 244 13.37 2.06 10.39
C ALA A 244 13.33 0.57 10.04
N VAL A 245 12.13 -0.01 9.96
CA VAL A 245 11.97 -1.45 9.65
C VAL A 245 12.52 -1.78 8.26
N ARG A 246 12.33 -0.88 7.29
CA ARG A 246 12.71 -1.12 5.89
C ARG A 246 14.21 -1.03 5.61
N SER A 247 15.05 -0.59 6.55
CA SER A 247 16.50 -0.62 6.34
C SER A 247 17.08 -2.02 6.58
N ALA A 248 16.40 -2.87 7.36
CA ALA A 248 16.81 -4.25 7.60
C ALA A 248 16.61 -5.09 6.33
N LYS A 249 17.71 -5.38 5.63
CA LYS A 249 17.68 -5.96 4.28
C LYS A 249 17.01 -7.35 4.23
N ASP A 250 17.20 -8.15 5.26
CA ASP A 250 16.66 -9.50 5.40
C ASP A 250 15.14 -9.54 5.63
N LEU A 251 14.51 -8.41 6.00
CA LEU A 251 13.04 -8.29 6.11
C LEU A 251 12.34 -8.01 4.77
N HIS A 252 13.08 -7.88 3.67
CA HIS A 252 12.51 -7.73 2.31
C HIS A 252 12.26 -9.06 1.59
N LYS A 253 12.42 -10.20 2.27
CA LYS A 253 12.18 -11.52 1.67
C LYS A 253 10.71 -11.68 1.25
N LEU A 254 10.51 -12.04 -0.01
CA LEU A 254 9.24 -12.43 -0.62
C LEU A 254 9.50 -13.72 -1.39
N GLU A 255 8.97 -14.84 -0.91
CA GLU A 255 9.33 -16.17 -1.44
C GLU A 255 8.20 -17.18 -1.24
N GLN A 256 8.04 -18.09 -2.21
CA GLN A 256 7.24 -19.29 -2.02
C GLN A 256 8.01 -20.21 -1.06
N ARG A 257 7.33 -20.70 -0.03
CA ARG A 257 7.80 -21.75 0.87
C ARG A 257 6.90 -22.97 0.73
N ASP A 258 7.28 -24.06 1.37
CA ASP A 258 6.45 -25.26 1.41
C ASP A 258 5.07 -24.92 2.01
N GLY A 259 4.02 -25.16 1.22
CA GLY A 259 2.63 -24.91 1.59
C GLY A 259 2.17 -23.43 1.65
N GLY A 260 2.93 -22.46 1.13
CA GLY A 260 2.43 -21.09 1.05
C GLY A 260 3.43 -19.97 0.73
N LEU A 261 2.94 -18.73 0.72
CA LEU A 261 3.69 -17.53 0.41
C LEU A 261 4.20 -16.85 1.69
N TRP A 262 5.50 -16.57 1.75
CA TRP A 262 6.10 -15.74 2.80
C TRP A 262 6.27 -14.28 2.34
N ILE A 263 5.84 -13.34 3.19
CA ILE A 263 6.01 -11.89 2.97
C ILE A 263 6.69 -11.27 4.21
N GLY A 264 7.93 -10.81 4.04
CA GLY A 264 8.69 -10.14 5.09
C GLY A 264 8.16 -8.75 5.46
N ALA A 265 8.50 -8.28 6.66
CA ALA A 265 7.95 -7.06 7.23
C ALA A 265 8.23 -5.76 6.45
N ALA A 266 9.29 -5.75 5.65
CA ALA A 266 9.71 -4.60 4.86
C ALA A 266 9.15 -4.60 3.42
N VAL A 267 8.48 -5.68 3.00
CA VAL A 267 7.93 -5.82 1.65
C VAL A 267 6.72 -4.89 1.46
N THR A 268 6.79 -4.02 0.45
CA THR A 268 5.71 -3.09 0.11
C THR A 268 4.55 -3.79 -0.57
N TYR A 269 3.36 -3.18 -0.55
CA TYR A 269 2.24 -3.69 -1.35
C TYR A 269 2.58 -3.75 -2.84
N THR A 270 3.32 -2.76 -3.37
CA THR A 270 3.77 -2.81 -4.78
C THR A 270 4.67 -4.02 -5.05
N GLN A 271 5.60 -4.34 -4.16
CA GLN A 271 6.48 -5.51 -4.31
C GLN A 271 5.71 -6.83 -4.16
N ALA A 272 4.77 -6.91 -3.21
CA ALA A 272 3.98 -8.10 -2.95
C ALA A 272 2.91 -8.37 -4.03
N LEU A 273 2.47 -7.34 -4.77
CA LEU A 273 1.31 -7.41 -5.65
C LEU A 273 1.38 -8.56 -6.68
N PRO A 274 2.49 -8.80 -7.41
CA PRO A 274 2.55 -9.90 -8.37
C PRO A 274 2.42 -11.28 -7.70
N ALA A 275 3.12 -11.50 -6.57
CA ALA A 275 3.03 -12.75 -5.83
C ALA A 275 1.64 -12.96 -5.22
N LEU A 276 1.04 -11.91 -4.67
CA LEU A 276 -0.33 -11.94 -4.16
C LEU A 276 -1.37 -12.16 -5.27
N ALA A 277 -1.14 -11.62 -6.48
CA ALA A 277 -2.02 -11.85 -7.62
C ALA A 277 -2.02 -13.32 -8.05
N THR A 278 -0.87 -14.01 -7.94
CA THR A 278 -0.78 -15.44 -8.20
C THR A 278 -1.36 -16.28 -7.07
N HIS A 279 -1.08 -15.90 -5.81
CA HIS A 279 -1.48 -16.66 -4.62
C HIS A 279 -2.95 -16.50 -4.25
N LEU A 280 -3.49 -15.29 -4.41
CA LEU A 280 -4.87 -14.89 -4.08
C LEU A 280 -5.48 -14.13 -5.27
N PRO A 281 -5.68 -14.77 -6.44
CA PRO A 281 -6.13 -14.10 -7.65
C PRO A 281 -7.46 -13.35 -7.49
N ASP A 282 -8.37 -13.92 -6.70
CA ASP A 282 -9.70 -13.34 -6.43
C ASP A 282 -9.67 -12.09 -5.54
N ALA A 283 -8.53 -11.76 -4.95
CA ALA A 283 -8.33 -10.58 -4.13
C ALA A 283 -7.63 -9.44 -4.85
N LEU A 284 -7.13 -9.67 -6.07
CA LEU A 284 -6.25 -8.76 -6.79
C LEU A 284 -6.86 -7.35 -6.93
N GLU A 285 -8.12 -7.26 -7.35
CA GLU A 285 -8.79 -5.98 -7.54
C GLU A 285 -8.90 -5.19 -6.23
N THR A 286 -9.18 -5.89 -5.12
CA THR A 286 -9.26 -5.25 -3.81
C THR A 286 -7.89 -4.79 -3.32
N ILE A 287 -6.83 -5.57 -3.55
CA ILE A 287 -5.45 -5.18 -3.20
C ILE A 287 -5.02 -3.94 -4.01
N LYS A 288 -5.36 -3.87 -5.31
CA LYS A 288 -5.10 -2.70 -6.16
C LYS A 288 -5.79 -1.42 -5.67
N ARG A 289 -6.85 -1.56 -4.86
CA ARG A 289 -7.61 -0.45 -4.27
C ARG A 289 -7.14 -0.07 -2.84
N ILE A 290 -6.06 -0.68 -2.35
CA ILE A 290 -5.42 -0.28 -1.09
C ILE A 290 -4.61 0.98 -1.35
N GLY A 291 -5.10 2.12 -0.84
CA GLY A 291 -4.46 3.43 -1.05
C GLY A 291 -4.23 3.77 -2.53
N SER A 292 -3.32 4.71 -2.77
CA SER A 292 -2.80 5.04 -4.11
C SER A 292 -1.61 4.19 -4.48
N THR A 293 -1.21 4.27 -5.75
CA THR A 293 0.09 3.77 -6.21
C THR A 293 1.22 4.35 -5.36
N GLN A 294 1.16 5.65 -5.03
CA GLN A 294 2.14 6.32 -4.18
C GLN A 294 2.17 5.74 -2.75
N VAL A 295 0.99 5.47 -2.18
CA VAL A 295 0.87 4.81 -0.87
C VAL A 295 1.40 3.38 -0.95
N ARG A 296 1.00 2.57 -1.94
CA ARG A 296 1.46 1.17 -2.08
C ARG A 296 2.96 1.03 -2.32
N ASN A 297 3.57 2.03 -2.96
CA ASN A 297 5.01 2.10 -3.16
C ASN A 297 5.80 2.26 -1.86
N ALA A 298 5.17 2.75 -0.79
CA ALA A 298 5.77 2.96 0.52
C ALA A 298 5.23 1.98 1.58
N ALA A 299 3.91 1.78 1.65
CA ALA A 299 3.21 0.97 2.61
C ALA A 299 3.62 -0.51 2.51
N THR A 300 3.95 -1.11 3.65
CA THR A 300 4.26 -2.54 3.75
C THR A 300 3.05 -3.36 4.15
N VAL A 301 2.99 -4.61 3.69
CA VAL A 301 1.91 -5.54 4.03
C VAL A 301 1.82 -5.71 5.55
N CYS A 302 2.97 -5.98 6.19
CA CYS A 302 3.04 -6.12 7.65
C CYS A 302 2.83 -4.79 8.39
N GLY A 303 3.17 -3.64 7.80
CA GLY A 303 2.86 -2.33 8.37
C GLY A 303 1.36 -2.06 8.42
N ASN A 304 0.61 -2.50 7.40
CA ASN A 304 -0.85 -2.42 7.39
C ASN A 304 -1.49 -3.33 8.47
N ILE A 305 -0.93 -4.52 8.69
CA ILE A 305 -1.32 -5.41 9.78
C ILE A 305 -1.01 -4.78 11.15
N GLY A 306 0.23 -4.32 11.34
CA GLY A 306 0.68 -3.71 12.60
C GLY A 306 -0.07 -2.44 12.98
N ASN A 307 -0.59 -1.70 12.00
CA ASN A 307 -1.48 -0.56 12.26
C ASN A 307 -2.81 -0.96 12.91
N ALA A 308 -3.29 -2.18 12.63
CA ALA A 308 -4.52 -2.73 13.21
C ALA A 308 -5.75 -1.82 13.08
N SER A 309 -5.86 -1.10 11.95
CA SER A 309 -7.01 -0.26 11.68
C SER A 309 -8.28 -1.12 11.52
N PRO A 310 -9.41 -0.76 12.17
CA PRO A 310 -10.66 -1.52 12.05
C PRO A 310 -11.22 -1.57 10.63
N ILE A 311 -10.81 -0.63 9.79
CA ILE A 311 -11.19 -0.51 8.37
C ILE A 311 -10.05 -0.86 7.42
N GLY A 312 -8.98 -1.48 7.93
CA GLY A 312 -7.88 -1.93 7.09
C GLY A 312 -8.34 -3.00 6.10
N ASP A 313 -7.97 -2.87 4.83
CA ASP A 313 -8.38 -3.80 3.79
C ASP A 313 -7.57 -5.11 3.81
N GLY A 314 -6.29 -5.03 4.18
CA GLY A 314 -5.38 -6.18 4.22
C GLY A 314 -5.74 -7.24 5.26
N PRO A 315 -5.97 -6.89 6.55
CA PRO A 315 -6.17 -7.90 7.57
C PRO A 315 -7.39 -8.82 7.33
N PRO A 316 -8.59 -8.32 6.96
CA PRO A 316 -9.73 -9.20 6.67
C PRO A 316 -9.39 -10.22 5.58
N LEU A 317 -8.71 -9.78 4.52
CA LEU A 317 -8.27 -10.64 3.42
C LEU A 317 -7.35 -11.76 3.90
N PHE A 318 -6.30 -11.41 4.64
CA PHE A 318 -5.30 -12.38 5.08
C PHE A 318 -5.82 -13.31 6.19
N ILE A 319 -6.75 -12.86 7.02
CA ILE A 319 -7.46 -13.74 7.97
C ILE A 319 -8.31 -14.76 7.21
N ALA A 320 -9.03 -14.34 6.16
CA ALA A 320 -9.83 -15.26 5.36
C ALA A 320 -8.95 -16.32 4.69
N ALA A 321 -7.78 -15.91 4.18
CA ALA A 321 -6.76 -16.79 3.62
C ALA A 321 -6.06 -17.70 4.65
N GLY A 322 -6.33 -17.56 5.96
CA GLY A 322 -5.71 -18.38 7.01
C GLY A 322 -4.29 -18.02 7.35
N ALA A 323 -3.91 -16.76 7.15
CA ALA A 323 -2.53 -16.35 7.33
C ALA A 323 -2.06 -16.45 8.79
N VAL A 324 -0.77 -16.75 8.94
CA VAL A 324 -0.07 -16.85 10.22
C VAL A 324 0.92 -15.70 10.33
N LEU A 325 0.85 -14.97 11.43
CA LEU A 325 1.75 -13.86 11.72
C LEU A 325 2.96 -14.37 12.48
N HIS A 326 4.16 -13.95 12.07
CA HIS A 326 5.41 -14.28 12.73
C HIS A 326 5.96 -13.05 13.44
N LEU A 327 6.13 -13.18 14.76
CA LEU A 327 6.62 -12.13 15.65
C LEU A 327 7.99 -12.50 16.20
N ARG A 328 8.84 -11.49 16.38
CA ARG A 328 10.20 -11.63 16.91
C ARG A 328 10.47 -10.64 18.03
N GLN A 329 11.08 -11.13 19.11
CA GLN A 329 11.60 -10.34 20.22
C GLN A 329 13.00 -10.86 20.55
N SER A 330 14.04 -10.04 20.35
CA SER A 330 15.44 -10.48 20.44
C SER A 330 15.67 -11.76 19.62
N ASP A 331 16.04 -12.88 20.25
CA ASP A 331 16.24 -14.17 19.60
C ASP A 331 15.00 -15.07 19.60
N THR A 332 13.99 -14.71 20.39
CA THR A 332 12.74 -15.47 20.50
C THR A 332 11.82 -15.14 19.34
N ARG A 333 11.23 -16.19 18.75
CA ARG A 333 10.23 -16.10 17.70
C ARG A 333 8.98 -16.83 18.13
N ARG A 334 7.82 -16.24 17.85
CA ARG A 334 6.53 -16.89 18.02
C ARG A 334 5.65 -16.66 16.81
N GLN A 335 4.65 -17.51 16.68
CA GLN A 335 3.65 -17.41 15.63
C GLN A 335 2.26 -17.50 16.23
N LEU A 336 1.30 -16.85 15.57
CA LEU A 336 -0.12 -16.94 15.89
C LEU A 336 -0.94 -16.79 14.61
N SER A 337 -2.14 -17.33 14.58
CA SER A 337 -3.08 -17.02 13.51
C SER A 337 -3.37 -15.51 13.51
N LEU A 338 -3.50 -14.93 12.31
CA LEU A 338 -3.57 -13.48 12.16
C LEU A 338 -4.75 -12.86 12.91
N GLU A 339 -5.89 -13.55 13.01
CA GLU A 339 -7.06 -13.04 13.74
C GLU A 339 -6.79 -12.85 15.24
N ASN A 340 -5.91 -13.68 15.83
CA ASN A 340 -5.58 -13.58 17.25
C ASN A 340 -4.64 -12.41 17.56
N TYR A 341 -4.05 -11.79 16.54
CA TYR A 341 -3.23 -10.60 16.70
C TYR A 341 -4.07 -9.39 17.11
N PHE A 342 -5.33 -9.32 16.73
CA PHE A 342 -6.23 -8.20 17.02
C PHE A 342 -7.06 -8.50 18.28
N VAL A 343 -6.70 -7.90 19.41
CA VAL A 343 -7.36 -8.19 20.70
C VAL A 343 -8.61 -7.31 20.89
N GLU A 344 -8.43 -6.01 20.74
CA GLU A 344 -9.49 -5.01 20.81
C GLU A 344 -9.03 -3.74 20.08
N TYR A 345 -9.90 -2.73 19.98
CA TYR A 345 -9.57 -1.50 19.28
C TYR A 345 -8.29 -0.85 19.83
N GLY A 346 -7.28 -0.68 18.97
CA GLY A 346 -6.00 -0.08 19.34
C GLY A 346 -5.05 -0.98 20.15
N LYS A 347 -5.37 -2.26 20.35
CA LYS A 347 -4.54 -3.22 21.09
C LYS A 347 -4.32 -4.51 20.33
N GLN A 348 -3.06 -4.87 20.20
CA GLN A 348 -2.63 -6.10 19.53
C GLN A 348 -1.95 -7.05 20.52
N ASP A 349 -1.95 -8.35 20.23
CA ASP A 349 -1.12 -9.33 20.94
C ASP A 349 0.35 -9.15 20.54
N ARG A 350 1.00 -8.18 21.19
CA ARG A 350 2.40 -7.83 20.97
C ARG A 350 3.09 -7.56 22.30
N GLN A 351 4.19 -8.27 22.56
CA GLN A 351 5.01 -8.05 23.75
C GLN A 351 5.87 -6.78 23.60
N PRO A 352 6.32 -6.16 24.70
CA PRO A 352 7.29 -5.06 24.63
C PRO A 352 8.53 -5.48 23.85
N ALA A 353 9.03 -4.60 22.97
CA ALA A 353 10.15 -4.89 22.05
C ALA A 353 9.92 -6.02 21.02
N GLU A 354 8.68 -6.49 20.86
CA GLU A 354 8.33 -7.46 19.82
C GLU A 354 7.89 -6.75 18.53
N PHE A 355 8.36 -7.26 17.39
CA PHE A 355 8.02 -6.73 16.07
C PHE A 355 7.54 -7.85 15.13
N ILE A 356 6.81 -7.46 14.09
CA ILE A 356 6.40 -8.38 13.02
C ILE A 356 7.63 -8.66 12.16
N GLU A 357 8.04 -9.92 12.07
CA GLU A 357 9.12 -10.38 11.18
C GLU A 357 8.58 -10.66 9.77
N GLY A 358 7.35 -11.18 9.69
CA GLY A 358 6.65 -11.42 8.43
C GLY A 358 5.29 -12.07 8.63
N ILE A 359 4.64 -12.37 7.50
CA ILE A 359 3.38 -13.10 7.42
C ILE A 359 3.53 -14.27 6.46
N PHE A 360 2.95 -15.41 6.82
CA PHE A 360 2.84 -16.59 5.97
C PHE A 360 1.38 -16.78 5.56
N ILE A 361 1.13 -16.88 4.26
CA ILE A 361 -0.21 -17.10 3.70
C ILE A 361 -0.23 -18.53 3.12
N PRO A 362 -0.99 -19.46 3.69
CA PRO A 362 -1.00 -20.84 3.20
C PRO A 362 -1.61 -20.94 1.80
N ASP A 363 -1.19 -21.97 1.05
CA ASP A 363 -1.85 -22.36 -0.19
C ASP A 363 -3.32 -22.71 0.08
N GLN A 364 -4.21 -22.26 -0.80
CA GLN A 364 -5.64 -22.57 -0.68
C GLN A 364 -5.90 -23.97 -1.25
N SER A 365 -6.79 -24.72 -0.59
CA SER A 365 -7.25 -26.01 -1.14
C SER A 365 -7.96 -25.80 -2.46
N ALA A 366 -7.85 -26.76 -3.39
CA ALA A 366 -8.59 -26.73 -4.66
C ALA A 366 -10.12 -26.74 -4.46
N GLN A 367 -10.59 -27.12 -3.27
CA GLN A 367 -12.00 -27.12 -2.87
C GLN A 367 -12.45 -25.79 -2.24
N THR A 368 -11.52 -24.86 -1.99
CA THR A 368 -11.80 -23.56 -1.38
C THR A 368 -12.09 -22.54 -2.46
N VAL A 369 -13.28 -21.95 -2.42
CA VAL A 369 -13.64 -20.76 -3.19
C VAL A 369 -13.45 -19.51 -2.34
N MET A 370 -12.79 -18.50 -2.91
CA MET A 370 -12.49 -17.26 -2.19
C MET A 370 -12.93 -16.03 -2.98
N ARG A 371 -13.47 -15.01 -2.32
CA ARG A 371 -13.70 -13.69 -2.92
C ARG A 371 -13.46 -12.58 -1.90
N ALA A 372 -13.05 -11.41 -2.40
CA ALA A 372 -12.85 -10.22 -1.59
C ALA A 372 -13.60 -9.02 -2.18
N TYR A 373 -14.25 -8.25 -1.31
CA TYR A 373 -15.11 -7.13 -1.68
C TYR A 373 -14.79 -5.91 -0.84
N LYS A 374 -14.52 -4.79 -1.52
CA LYS A 374 -14.37 -3.48 -0.90
C LYS A 374 -15.51 -2.56 -1.31
N VAL A 375 -16.26 -2.08 -0.32
CA VAL A 375 -17.34 -1.10 -0.47
C VAL A 375 -16.91 0.21 0.17
N SER A 376 -16.94 1.28 -0.62
CA SER A 376 -16.51 2.63 -0.26
C SER A 376 -17.33 3.66 -1.05
N LYS A 377 -17.26 4.95 -0.68
CA LYS A 377 -18.02 6.01 -1.36
C LYS A 377 -17.43 6.36 -2.72
N ARG A 378 -16.10 6.29 -2.84
CA ARG A 378 -15.37 6.35 -4.11
C ARG A 378 -14.71 5.01 -4.38
N PHE A 379 -14.62 4.62 -5.65
CA PHE A 379 -14.04 3.35 -6.06
C PHE A 379 -12.57 3.22 -5.62
N ASP A 380 -11.75 4.23 -5.93
CA ASP A 380 -10.34 4.36 -5.52
C ASP A 380 -10.14 5.45 -4.47
N GLN A 381 -8.99 5.41 -3.77
CA GLN A 381 -8.60 6.41 -2.76
C GLN A 381 -9.68 6.68 -1.72
N ASP A 382 -10.24 5.61 -1.16
CA ASP A 382 -11.23 5.75 -0.12
C ASP A 382 -11.09 4.67 0.94
N ILE A 383 -11.47 5.05 2.14
CA ILE A 383 -11.53 4.18 3.30
C ILE A 383 -12.78 3.31 3.15
N SER A 384 -12.62 2.02 3.39
CA SER A 384 -13.72 1.07 3.32
C SER A 384 -14.82 1.42 4.32
N ALA A 385 -16.06 1.49 3.82
CA ALA A 385 -17.24 1.37 4.66
C ALA A 385 -17.37 -0.08 5.15
N ILE A 386 -17.09 -1.03 4.25
CA ILE A 386 -17.00 -2.46 4.53
C ILE A 386 -15.91 -3.06 3.66
N MET A 387 -15.04 -3.83 4.29
CA MET A 387 -14.19 -4.80 3.61
C MET A 387 -14.70 -6.19 3.97
N ALA A 388 -14.93 -7.06 2.99
CA ALA A 388 -15.34 -8.43 3.23
C ALA A 388 -14.40 -9.39 2.48
N ALA A 389 -14.00 -10.47 3.11
CA ALA A 389 -13.24 -11.54 2.47
C ALA A 389 -13.80 -12.88 2.93
N PHE A 390 -14.23 -13.70 1.98
CA PHE A 390 -14.88 -14.98 2.25
C PHE A 390 -14.04 -16.09 1.64
N ALA A 391 -13.80 -17.14 2.42
CA ALA A 391 -13.21 -18.38 1.96
C ALA A 391 -14.09 -19.54 2.44
N VAL A 392 -14.61 -20.33 1.51
CA VAL A 392 -15.52 -21.45 1.81
C VAL A 392 -15.03 -22.70 1.10
N SER A 393 -14.81 -23.77 1.85
CA SER A 393 -14.39 -25.08 1.34
C SER A 393 -15.62 -25.96 1.12
N ILE A 394 -15.77 -26.46 -0.11
CA ILE A 394 -16.93 -27.26 -0.52
C ILE A 394 -16.45 -28.63 -1.02
N ASN A 395 -16.95 -29.71 -0.43
CA ASN A 395 -16.59 -31.05 -0.84
C ASN A 395 -17.30 -31.49 -2.14
N ALA A 396 -16.97 -32.68 -2.63
CA ALA A 396 -17.55 -33.22 -3.87
C ALA A 396 -19.08 -33.42 -3.81
N ASP A 397 -19.66 -33.58 -2.63
CA ASP A 397 -21.11 -33.73 -2.42
C ASP A 397 -21.84 -32.37 -2.32
N GLY A 398 -21.10 -31.27 -2.45
CA GLY A 398 -21.61 -29.90 -2.36
C GLY A 398 -21.81 -29.41 -0.93
N GLU A 399 -21.26 -30.11 0.07
CA GLU A 399 -21.33 -29.74 1.48
C GLU A 399 -20.16 -28.83 1.87
N ILE A 400 -20.47 -27.81 2.69
CA ILE A 400 -19.51 -26.84 3.20
C ILE A 400 -18.76 -27.43 4.39
N THR A 401 -17.47 -27.66 4.23
CA THR A 401 -16.61 -28.27 5.27
C THR A 401 -15.92 -27.22 6.14
N GLU A 402 -15.63 -26.05 5.59
CA GLU A 402 -15.06 -24.91 6.32
C GLU A 402 -15.62 -23.61 5.74
N ALA A 403 -15.87 -22.62 6.60
CA ALA A 403 -16.22 -21.27 6.21
C ALA A 403 -15.44 -20.25 7.06
N ARG A 404 -14.83 -19.27 6.39
CA ARG A 404 -14.24 -18.07 6.99
C ARG A 404 -14.87 -16.85 6.34
N LEU A 405 -15.70 -16.15 7.10
CA LEU A 405 -16.41 -14.96 6.64
C LEU A 405 -15.89 -13.75 7.41
N VAL A 406 -14.94 -13.01 6.83
CA VAL A 406 -14.19 -11.98 7.56
C VAL A 406 -14.58 -10.58 7.10
N PHE A 407 -14.71 -9.68 8.06
CA PHE A 407 -15.09 -8.29 7.81
C PHE A 407 -14.12 -7.29 8.45
N GLY A 408 -13.90 -6.18 7.74
CA GLY A 408 -13.40 -4.91 8.25
C GLY A 408 -14.51 -3.85 8.18
N GLY A 409 -14.51 -2.90 9.12
CA GLY A 409 -15.51 -1.84 9.23
C GLY A 409 -16.81 -2.25 9.94
N MET A 410 -16.95 -3.52 10.34
CA MET A 410 -18.12 -4.05 11.05
C MET A 410 -17.95 -4.08 12.59
N ALA A 411 -16.72 -4.00 13.09
CA ALA A 411 -16.39 -3.95 14.52
C ALA A 411 -15.16 -3.08 14.77
N GLY A 412 -14.73 -2.99 16.04
CA GLY A 412 -13.51 -2.28 16.44
C GLY A 412 -12.20 -2.97 16.03
N ILE A 413 -12.28 -4.17 15.43
CA ILE A 413 -11.16 -4.93 14.87
C ILE A 413 -11.63 -5.69 13.61
N PRO A 414 -10.72 -6.11 12.73
CA PRO A 414 -11.00 -7.14 11.73
C PRO A 414 -11.50 -8.42 12.41
N CYS A 415 -12.65 -8.95 12.00
CA CYS A 415 -13.27 -10.08 12.71
C CYS A 415 -14.10 -11.00 11.82
N ARG A 416 -14.24 -12.24 12.27
CA ARG A 416 -15.01 -13.31 11.64
C ARG A 416 -16.48 -13.25 12.06
N ALA A 417 -17.38 -13.51 11.12
CA ALA A 417 -18.81 -13.69 11.34
C ALA A 417 -19.10 -15.13 11.79
N LYS A 418 -18.77 -15.45 13.05
CA LYS A 418 -18.78 -16.83 13.57
C LYS A 418 -20.18 -17.46 13.59
N MET A 419 -21.24 -16.67 13.80
CA MET A 419 -22.61 -17.17 13.76
C MET A 419 -23.00 -17.54 12.32
N ALA A 420 -22.66 -16.69 11.34
CA ALA A 420 -22.85 -16.99 9.94
C ALA A 420 -22.03 -18.21 9.47
N GLU A 421 -20.75 -18.31 9.88
CA GLU A 421 -19.91 -19.48 9.58
C GLU A 421 -20.53 -20.78 10.14
N LYS A 422 -21.04 -20.75 11.38
CA LYS A 422 -21.73 -21.89 12.00
C LYS A 422 -23.01 -22.28 11.26
N ALA A 423 -23.72 -21.31 10.69
CA ALA A 423 -24.92 -21.59 9.89
C ALA A 423 -24.60 -22.26 8.55
N LEU A 424 -23.37 -22.12 8.04
CA LEU A 424 -22.94 -22.72 6.77
C LEU A 424 -22.32 -24.12 6.94
N VAL A 425 -21.44 -24.31 7.92
CA VAL A 425 -20.67 -25.56 8.04
C VAL A 425 -21.60 -26.76 8.24
N GLY A 426 -21.39 -27.80 7.45
CA GLY A 426 -22.21 -29.02 7.41
C GLY A 426 -23.50 -28.92 6.57
N GLN A 427 -23.75 -27.76 5.93
CA GLN A 427 -24.87 -27.58 5.01
C GLN A 427 -24.42 -27.75 3.56
N LYS A 428 -25.37 -28.02 2.65
CA LYS A 428 -25.12 -27.89 1.22
C LYS A 428 -24.99 -26.42 0.84
N TRP A 429 -24.13 -26.10 -0.13
CA TRP A 429 -24.02 -24.73 -0.66
C TRP A 429 -25.20 -24.40 -1.58
N ASP A 430 -26.34 -24.08 -0.98
CA ASP A 430 -27.61 -23.75 -1.64
C ASP A 430 -28.29 -22.50 -1.04
N MET A 431 -29.47 -22.17 -1.58
CA MET A 431 -30.25 -20.99 -1.14
C MET A 431 -30.68 -21.06 0.33
N ALA A 432 -30.89 -22.25 0.89
CA ALA A 432 -31.28 -22.39 2.29
C ALA A 432 -30.11 -22.07 3.22
N ALA A 433 -28.91 -22.57 2.90
CA ALA A 433 -27.68 -22.22 3.62
C ALA A 433 -27.36 -20.72 3.52
N LEU A 434 -27.53 -20.13 2.32
CA LEU A 434 -27.36 -18.69 2.13
C LEU A 434 -28.29 -17.89 3.04
N GLU A 435 -29.59 -18.17 3.03
CA GLU A 435 -30.55 -17.38 3.81
C GLU A 435 -30.34 -17.53 5.32
N ALA A 436 -29.98 -18.74 5.78
CA ALA A 436 -29.61 -18.97 7.17
C ALA A 436 -28.40 -18.12 7.59
N ALA A 437 -27.34 -18.08 6.77
CA ALA A 437 -26.14 -17.30 7.05
C ALA A 437 -26.36 -15.78 6.93
N ARG A 438 -27.19 -15.32 5.98
CA ARG A 438 -27.59 -13.90 5.84
C ARG A 438 -28.40 -13.39 7.02
N LYS A 439 -29.15 -14.27 7.69
CA LYS A 439 -29.82 -13.93 8.94
C LYS A 439 -28.81 -13.88 10.08
N ALA A 440 -28.00 -14.92 10.23
CA ALA A 440 -27.04 -15.05 11.32
C ALA A 440 -25.98 -13.94 11.36
N ILE A 441 -25.55 -13.44 10.20
CA ILE A 441 -24.56 -12.35 10.11
C ILE A 441 -25.02 -11.04 10.79
N GLN A 442 -26.34 -10.84 10.95
CA GLN A 442 -26.88 -9.66 11.63
C GLN A 442 -26.61 -9.70 13.13
N ASP A 443 -26.47 -10.91 13.69
CA ASP A 443 -26.19 -11.14 15.11
C ASP A 443 -24.68 -11.18 15.41
N ASP A 444 -23.83 -11.22 14.37
CA ASP A 444 -22.36 -11.25 14.52
C ASP A 444 -21.77 -9.87 14.88
N PHE A 445 -22.44 -8.77 14.51
CA PHE A 445 -21.85 -7.44 14.56
C PHE A 445 -22.81 -6.36 15.06
N THR A 446 -22.24 -5.32 15.69
CA THR A 446 -22.94 -4.06 15.99
C THR A 446 -22.15 -2.89 15.39
N PRO A 447 -22.26 -2.67 14.06
CA PRO A 447 -21.43 -1.68 13.38
C PRO A 447 -21.75 -0.25 13.83
N LEU A 448 -20.72 0.60 13.84
CA LEU A 448 -20.88 2.03 14.13
C LEU A 448 -21.47 2.80 12.95
N THR A 449 -22.19 3.87 13.24
CA THR A 449 -22.55 4.91 12.25
C THR A 449 -21.49 5.99 12.25
N ASP A 450 -20.88 6.26 11.09
CA ASP A 450 -19.96 7.38 10.90
C ASP A 450 -19.92 7.87 9.44
N MET A 451 -18.97 8.77 9.13
CA MET A 451 -18.79 9.37 7.81
C MET A 451 -18.61 8.37 6.64
N ARG A 452 -18.26 7.11 6.90
CA ARG A 452 -18.08 6.05 5.89
C ARG A 452 -19.40 5.35 5.56
N GLY A 453 -20.34 5.30 6.50
CA GLY A 453 -21.64 4.66 6.32
C GLY A 453 -22.38 4.45 7.63
N SER A 454 -23.72 4.34 7.57
CA SER A 454 -24.56 4.06 8.73
C SER A 454 -24.49 2.59 9.16
N ALA A 455 -24.80 2.32 10.42
CA ALA A 455 -24.88 0.97 10.97
C ALA A 455 -25.84 0.09 10.16
N TRP A 456 -27.03 0.62 9.84
CA TRP A 456 -28.03 -0.07 8.99
C TRP A 456 -27.48 -0.39 7.60
N TYR A 457 -26.80 0.57 6.95
CA TYR A 457 -26.22 0.36 5.63
C TYR A 457 -25.16 -0.74 5.67
N ARG A 458 -24.28 -0.70 6.67
CA ARG A 458 -23.22 -1.69 6.85
C ARG A 458 -23.77 -3.10 7.09
N SER A 459 -24.72 -3.24 8.01
CA SER A 459 -25.38 -4.52 8.29
C SER A 459 -26.15 -5.08 7.08
N THR A 460 -26.76 -4.21 6.28
CA THR A 460 -27.48 -4.64 5.08
C THR A 460 -26.52 -5.10 3.99
N VAL A 461 -25.46 -4.33 3.74
CA VAL A 461 -24.46 -4.64 2.71
C VAL A 461 -23.65 -5.88 3.08
N SER A 462 -23.32 -6.14 4.35
CA SER A 462 -22.61 -7.36 4.74
C SER A 462 -23.38 -8.63 4.33
N ALA A 463 -24.69 -8.67 4.56
CA ALA A 463 -25.55 -9.77 4.12
C ALA A 463 -25.68 -9.86 2.59
N ASN A 464 -25.74 -8.72 1.89
CA ASN A 464 -25.82 -8.69 0.42
C ASN A 464 -24.51 -9.09 -0.26
N LEU A 465 -23.35 -8.82 0.36
CA LEU A 465 -22.06 -9.32 -0.13
C LEU A 465 -22.01 -10.84 -0.04
N LEU A 466 -22.63 -11.46 0.97
CA LEU A 466 -22.76 -12.92 1.03
C LEU A 466 -23.68 -13.46 -0.08
N THR A 467 -24.76 -12.76 -0.42
CA THR A 467 -25.58 -13.08 -1.62
C THR A 467 -24.73 -13.01 -2.89
N ARG A 468 -23.96 -11.94 -3.07
CA ARG A 468 -23.07 -11.81 -4.24
C ARG A 468 -22.07 -12.97 -4.31
N PHE A 469 -21.47 -13.34 -3.18
CA PHE A 469 -20.57 -14.47 -3.10
C PHE A 469 -21.23 -15.79 -3.50
N PHE A 470 -22.46 -16.02 -3.04
CA PHE A 470 -23.24 -17.19 -3.45
C PHE A 470 -23.51 -17.20 -4.96
N GLU A 471 -23.98 -16.10 -5.54
CA GLU A 471 -24.24 -16.01 -6.98
C GLU A 471 -22.98 -16.22 -7.85
N GLU A 472 -21.81 -15.85 -7.34
CA GLU A 472 -20.51 -16.02 -8.02
C GLU A 472 -19.90 -17.43 -7.87
N THR A 473 -20.39 -18.25 -6.94
CA THR A 473 -19.73 -19.51 -6.54
C THR A 473 -20.63 -20.74 -6.45
N ALA A 474 -21.95 -20.56 -6.35
CA ALA A 474 -22.90 -21.67 -6.27
C ALA A 474 -22.91 -22.47 -7.58
N PRO A 475 -23.22 -23.78 -7.55
CA PRO A 475 -23.24 -24.63 -8.75
C PRO A 475 -24.17 -24.17 -9.88
N GLN A 476 -25.22 -23.40 -9.53
CA GLN A 476 -26.17 -22.80 -10.47
C GLN A 476 -25.90 -21.32 -10.73
N GLY A 477 -24.87 -20.75 -10.10
CA GLY A 477 -24.50 -19.35 -10.18
C GLY A 477 -23.83 -18.98 -11.50
N SER A 478 -23.73 -17.68 -11.74
CA SER A 478 -22.93 -17.13 -12.83
C SER A 478 -21.46 -17.37 -12.53
N ALA A 479 -20.77 -18.16 -13.37
CA ALA A 479 -19.31 -18.28 -13.30
C ALA A 479 -18.59 -16.94 -13.58
N GLN A 480 -19.31 -15.92 -14.06
CA GLN A 480 -18.75 -14.58 -14.24
C GLN A 480 -18.87 -13.74 -12.94
N PRO A 481 -17.80 -13.04 -12.54
CA PRO A 481 -17.84 -12.09 -11.43
C PRO A 481 -18.94 -11.05 -11.64
N ILE A 482 -19.76 -10.78 -10.63
CA ILE A 482 -20.82 -9.78 -10.72
C ILE A 482 -20.21 -8.42 -10.40
N CYS A 483 -19.54 -7.80 -11.36
CA CYS A 483 -18.98 -6.46 -11.22
C CYS A 483 -19.85 -5.41 -11.93
N LEU A 484 -20.14 -4.29 -11.27
CA LEU A 484 -20.64 -3.09 -11.94
C LEU A 484 -19.47 -2.45 -12.67
N GLU A 485 -19.31 -2.74 -13.97
CA GLU A 485 -18.38 -2.00 -14.82
C GLU A 485 -19.01 -0.65 -15.19
N GLY A 486 -18.58 0.40 -14.51
CA GLY A 486 -19.07 1.77 -14.70
C GLY A 486 -18.57 2.48 -15.97
N TRP A 487 -18.17 1.76 -17.02
CA TRP A 487 -17.58 2.37 -18.21
C TRP A 487 -18.57 2.36 -19.40
N ARG A 488 -19.14 3.53 -19.69
CA ARG A 488 -19.73 3.86 -20.99
C ARG A 488 -19.18 5.20 -21.45
N GLU A 489 -18.06 5.19 -22.15
CA GLU A 489 -17.69 6.34 -22.96
C GLU A 489 -18.49 6.23 -24.26
N ILE A 490 -19.61 6.96 -24.35
CA ILE A 490 -20.25 7.18 -25.65
C ILE A 490 -19.36 8.17 -26.36
N SER A 491 -18.65 7.73 -27.40
CA SER A 491 -17.94 8.63 -28.31
C SER A 491 -18.94 9.66 -28.83
N HIS A 492 -18.83 10.90 -28.37
CA HIS A 492 -19.49 12.00 -29.06
C HIS A 492 -18.73 12.19 -30.38
N ALA A 493 -19.36 11.72 -31.46
CA ALA A 493 -18.88 11.83 -32.84
C ALA A 493 -18.80 13.29 -33.30
#